data_AF-A0A949L0K0-F1
#
_entry.id   AF-A0A949L0K0-F1
#
_cell.length_a   1.000
_cell.length_b   1.000
_cell.length_c   1.000
_cell.angle_alpha   90.00
_cell.angle_beta   90.00
_cell.angle_gamma   90.00
#
_symmetry.space_group_name_H-M   'P 1'
#
loop_
_entity.id
_entity.type
_entity.pdbx_description
1 polymer ?
#
loop_
_entity_poly.entity_id
_entity_poly.type
_entity_poly.pdbx_seq_one_letter_code
_entity_poly.pdbx_strand_id
1 'polypeptide(L)'
;MDIIDKETGEIIISHTVSYLKGKLITLSHPERDKNIKNVKVKEIYQKTLDELGQTKEAEEFLNTVVKEKSRYIKDQCTAVLKAIKNYEPDIIEKALNYCIKRNLCR
;
A
#
# COMPACT_ATOMS: atom_id res chain seq x y z
N MET A 1 25.37 1.22 17.14
CA MET A 1 25.56 2.47 16.38
C MET A 1 24.23 3.14 16.38
N ASP A 2 24.19 4.28 17.05
CA ASP A 2 22.95 4.86 17.53
C ASP A 2 22.75 6.19 16.81
N ILE A 3 21.53 6.39 16.32
CA ILE A 3 21.10 7.63 15.68
C ILE A 3 20.37 8.41 16.75
N ILE A 4 20.86 9.61 17.03
CA ILE A 4 20.41 10.49 18.10
C ILE A 4 19.87 11.78 17.49
N ASP A 5 18.76 12.26 18.02
CA ASP A 5 18.27 13.59 17.72
C ASP A 5 19.23 14.63 18.31
N LYS A 6 19.60 15.62 17.50
CA LYS A 6 20.66 16.57 17.88
C LYS A 6 20.15 17.68 18.79
N GLU A 7 18.84 17.90 18.85
CA GLU A 7 18.21 18.95 19.64
C GLU A 7 17.73 18.42 20.99
N THR A 8 17.19 17.21 21.05
CA THR A 8 16.70 16.60 22.31
C THR A 8 17.68 15.62 22.94
N GLY A 9 18.67 15.12 22.18
CA GLY A 9 19.59 14.08 22.64
C GLY A 9 18.94 12.69 22.76
N GLU A 10 17.69 12.53 22.32
CA GLU A 10 16.97 11.26 22.40
C GLU A 10 17.46 10.28 21.33
N ILE A 11 17.61 9.02 21.73
CA ILE A 11 18.01 7.93 20.83
C ILE A 11 16.80 7.56 19.97
N ILE A 12 16.87 7.92 18.68
CA ILE A 12 15.82 7.62 17.69
C ILE A 12 15.84 6.13 17.34
N ILE A 13 17.03 5.58 17.11
CA ILE A 13 17.19 4.15 16.78
C ILE A 13 18.60 3.67 17.09
N SER A 14 18.71 2.43 17.56
CA SER A 14 19.98 1.74 17.79
C SER A 14 20.15 0.59 16.81
N HIS A 15 21.25 0.60 16.06
CA HIS A 15 21.64 -0.48 15.17
C HIS A 15 22.76 -1.31 15.80
N THR A 16 22.54 -2.61 15.96
CA THR A 16 23.60 -3.55 16.36
C THR A 16 24.61 -3.68 15.22
N VAL A 17 25.85 -3.24 15.44
CA VAL A 17 26.92 -3.38 14.44
C VAL A 17 27.46 -4.80 14.54
N SER A 18 27.41 -5.54 13.41
CA SER A 18 27.95 -6.90 13.33
C SER A 18 29.47 -6.90 13.51
N TYR A 19 29.99 -7.74 14.40
CA TYR A 19 31.42 -8.02 14.47
C TYR A 19 31.90 -9.01 13.38
N LEU A 20 30.97 -9.63 12.65
CA LEU A 20 31.23 -10.64 11.63
C LEU A 20 31.32 -10.00 10.24
N LYS A 21 32.46 -10.20 9.56
CA LYS A 21 32.68 -9.75 8.18
C LYS A 21 31.81 -10.56 7.21
N GLY A 22 31.04 -9.88 6.35
CA GLY A 22 30.27 -10.49 5.27
C GLY A 22 28.87 -11.01 5.63
N LYS A 23 28.36 -10.77 6.86
CA LYS A 23 26.97 -11.10 7.22
C LYS A 23 26.11 -9.84 7.35
N LEU A 24 24.99 -9.83 6.62
CA LEU A 24 23.95 -8.81 6.74
C LEU A 24 23.16 -9.04 8.03
N ILE A 25 23.25 -8.12 8.98
CA ILE A 25 22.36 -8.08 10.15
C ILE A 25 21.21 -7.12 9.82
N THR A 26 20.04 -7.66 9.52
CA THR A 26 18.83 -6.87 9.28
C THR A 26 18.01 -6.76 10.55
N LEU A 27 17.53 -5.55 10.86
CA LEU A 27 16.46 -5.36 11.83
C LEU A 27 15.15 -5.90 11.24
N SER A 28 14.69 -7.04 11.76
CA SER A 28 13.39 -7.61 11.43
C SER A 28 12.31 -6.75 12.06
N HIS A 29 11.63 -5.94 11.24
CA HIS A 29 10.48 -5.17 11.70
C HIS A 29 9.25 -6.08 11.64
N PRO A 30 8.63 -6.45 12.79
CA PRO A 30 7.44 -7.31 12.80
C PRO A 30 6.27 -6.69 12.03
N GLU A 31 6.24 -5.37 11.91
CA GLU A 31 5.30 -4.59 11.09
C GLU A 31 5.38 -4.92 9.59
N ARG A 32 6.54 -5.40 9.13
CA ARG A 32 6.82 -5.78 7.73
C ARG A 32 6.71 -7.27 7.48
N ASP A 33 6.21 -8.04 8.46
CA ASP A 33 6.01 -9.47 8.28
C ASP A 33 5.13 -9.74 7.04
N LYS A 34 5.64 -10.58 6.14
CA LYS A 34 5.02 -10.80 4.82
C LYS A 34 3.66 -11.48 4.94
N ASN A 35 3.44 -12.34 5.94
CA ASN A 35 2.14 -12.98 6.13
C ASN A 35 1.10 -11.95 6.59
N ILE A 36 1.44 -11.14 7.58
CA ILE A 36 0.57 -10.06 8.07
C ILE A 36 0.28 -9.05 6.95
N LYS A 37 1.28 -8.74 6.10
CA LYS A 37 1.13 -7.85 4.95
C LYS A 37 0.16 -8.41 3.91
N ASN A 38 0.25 -9.71 3.57
CA ASN A 38 -0.63 -10.33 2.59
C ASN A 38 -2.09 -10.37 3.05
N VAL A 39 -2.34 -10.65 4.33
CA VAL A 39 -3.69 -10.62 4.91
C VAL A 39 -4.27 -9.21 4.84
N LYS A 40 -3.52 -8.20 5.31
CA LYS A 40 -3.96 -6.79 5.26
C LYS A 40 -4.20 -6.27 3.85
N VAL A 41 -3.42 -6.72 2.86
CA VAL A 41 -3.62 -6.35 1.46
C VAL A 41 -4.93 -6.92 0.92
N LYS A 42 -5.25 -8.18 1.22
CA LYS A 42 -6.53 -8.79 0.81
C LYS A 42 -7.72 -8.08 1.45
N GLU A 43 -7.63 -7.75 2.74
CA GLU A 43 -8.69 -7.00 3.44
C GLU A 43 -8.91 -5.62 2.82
N ILE A 44 -7.83 -4.89 2.53
CA ILE A 44 -7.91 -3.56 1.91
C ILE A 44 -8.43 -3.63 0.48
N TYR A 45 -8.00 -4.65 -0.28
CA TYR A 45 -8.51 -4.90 -1.63
C TYR A 45 -10.03 -5.10 -1.61
N GLN A 46 -10.50 -6.02 -0.76
CA GLN A 46 -11.91 -6.33 -0.63
C GLN A 46 -12.72 -5.09 -0.23
N LYS A 47 -12.26 -4.37 0.80
CA LYS A 47 -12.88 -3.12 1.23
C LYS A 47 -12.97 -2.07 0.12
N THR A 48 -11.94 -1.97 -0.71
CA THR A 48 -11.94 -1.02 -1.85
C THR A 48 -12.94 -1.43 -2.92
N LEU A 49 -13.06 -2.74 -3.18
CA LEU A 49 -14.04 -3.28 -4.11
C LEU A 49 -15.49 -3.06 -3.62
N ASP A 50 -15.73 -3.24 -2.32
CA ASP A 50 -17.01 -2.96 -1.67
C ASP A 50 -17.41 -1.49 -1.80
N GLU A 51 -16.50 -0.55 -1.52
CA GLU A 51 -16.75 0.89 -1.65
C GLU A 51 -16.92 1.36 -3.10
N LEU A 52 -16.41 0.59 -4.07
CA LEU A 52 -16.61 0.82 -5.51
C LEU A 52 -17.90 0.17 -6.04
N GLY A 53 -18.73 -0.40 -5.18
CA GLY A 53 -20.02 -0.99 -5.54
C GLY A 53 -19.93 -2.41 -6.12
N GLN A 54 -18.80 -3.12 -5.91
CA GLN A 54 -18.58 -4.50 -6.35
C GLN A 54 -18.90 -4.75 -7.84
N THR A 55 -18.71 -3.74 -8.69
CA THR A 55 -18.95 -3.89 -10.13
C THR A 55 -17.81 -4.65 -10.80
N LYS A 56 -18.10 -5.29 -11.94
CA LYS A 56 -17.06 -5.98 -12.74
C LYS A 56 -15.95 -5.03 -13.18
N GLU A 57 -16.31 -3.78 -13.47
CA GLU A 57 -15.35 -2.73 -13.86
C GLU A 57 -14.40 -2.38 -12.71
N ALA A 58 -14.93 -2.28 -11.47
CA ALA A 58 -14.11 -2.07 -10.28
C ALA A 58 -13.14 -3.24 -10.02
N GLU A 59 -13.60 -4.47 -10.22
CA GLU A 59 -12.75 -5.66 -10.11
C GLU A 59 -11.64 -5.67 -11.17
N GLU A 60 -11.96 -5.37 -12.43
CA GLU A 60 -10.99 -5.31 -13.52
C GLU A 60 -9.93 -4.21 -13.28
N PHE A 61 -10.37 -3.04 -12.83
CA PHE A 61 -9.49 -1.94 -12.45
C PHE A 61 -8.52 -2.33 -11.33
N LEU A 62 -9.04 -2.87 -10.22
CA LEU A 62 -8.21 -3.24 -9.08
C LEU A 62 -7.25 -4.39 -9.41
N ASN A 63 -7.68 -5.40 -10.18
CA ASN A 63 -6.82 -6.49 -10.66
C ASN A 63 -5.65 -5.97 -11.51
N THR A 64 -5.91 -4.99 -12.38
CA THR A 64 -4.87 -4.34 -13.18
C THR A 64 -3.86 -3.62 -12.27
N VAL A 65 -4.33 -2.86 -11.28
CA VAL A 65 -3.47 -2.18 -10.29
C VAL A 65 -2.63 -3.18 -9.48
N VAL A 66 -3.20 -4.33 -9.08
CA VAL A 66 -2.46 -5.39 -8.37
C VAL A 66 -1.33 -5.93 -9.23
N LYS A 67 -1.61 -6.20 -10.51
CA LYS A 67 -0.67 -6.80 -11.45
C LYS A 67 0.51 -5.87 -11.72
N GLU A 68 0.26 -4.58 -11.89
CA GLU A 68 1.30 -3.61 -12.27
C GLU A 68 2.02 -3.00 -11.08
N LYS A 69 1.30 -2.78 -9.97
CA LYS A 69 1.79 -2.06 -8.78
C LYS A 69 1.66 -2.90 -7.52
N SER A 70 1.93 -4.21 -7.60
CA SER A 70 1.87 -5.17 -6.48
C SER A 70 2.58 -4.69 -5.21
N ARG A 71 3.76 -4.04 -5.35
CA ARG A 71 4.51 -3.48 -4.22
C ARG A 71 3.74 -2.41 -3.44
N TYR A 72 2.92 -1.62 -4.13
CA TYR A 72 2.25 -0.42 -3.62
C TYR A 72 0.73 -0.55 -3.53
N ILE A 73 0.19 -1.75 -3.65
CA ILE A 73 -1.26 -1.99 -3.66
C ILE A 73 -1.97 -1.39 -2.43
N LYS A 74 -1.36 -1.48 -1.25
CA LYS A 74 -1.90 -0.89 -0.02
C LYS A 74 -2.09 0.62 -0.16
N ASP A 75 -1.08 1.32 -0.67
CA ASP A 75 -1.11 2.77 -0.87
C ASP A 75 -2.13 3.16 -1.94
N GLN A 76 -2.15 2.44 -3.06
CA GLN A 76 -3.09 2.67 -4.16
C GLN A 76 -4.55 2.49 -3.69
N CYS A 77 -4.86 1.38 -3.03
CA CYS A 77 -6.20 1.16 -2.47
C CYS A 77 -6.56 2.21 -1.40
N THR A 78 -5.61 2.62 -0.56
CA THR A 78 -5.85 3.68 0.44
C THR A 78 -6.14 5.03 -0.22
N ALA A 79 -5.43 5.37 -1.31
CA ALA A 79 -5.67 6.59 -2.08
C ALA A 79 -7.05 6.57 -2.74
N VAL A 80 -7.43 5.43 -3.33
CA VAL A 80 -8.76 5.22 -3.92
C VAL A 80 -9.86 5.35 -2.87
N LEU A 81 -9.73 4.70 -1.71
CA LEU A 81 -10.68 4.82 -0.60
C LEU A 81 -10.83 6.26 -0.08
N LYS A 82 -9.75 7.05 -0.09
CA LYS A 82 -9.83 8.47 0.26
C LYS A 82 -10.54 9.28 -0.82
N ALA A 83 -10.33 8.97 -2.09
CA ALA A 83 -10.98 9.65 -3.19
C ALA A 83 -12.49 9.38 -3.19
N ILE A 84 -12.91 8.11 -3.07
CA ILE A 84 -14.32 7.70 -3.09
C ILE A 84 -15.17 8.46 -2.06
N LYS A 85 -14.64 8.72 -0.87
CA LYS A 85 -15.35 9.47 0.18
C LYS A 85 -15.70 10.91 -0.18
N ASN A 86 -15.05 11.50 -1.17
CA ASN A 86 -15.22 12.90 -1.54
C ASN A 86 -16.09 13.09 -2.80
N TYR A 87 -16.48 12.02 -3.48
CA TYR A 87 -17.20 12.10 -4.75
C TYR A 87 -18.46 11.25 -4.74
N GLU A 88 -19.46 11.67 -5.52
CA GLU A 88 -20.68 10.89 -5.72
C GLU A 88 -20.41 9.62 -6.54
N PRO A 89 -21.21 8.55 -6.33
CA PRO A 89 -21.03 7.27 -7.01
C PRO A 89 -21.06 7.38 -8.54
N ASP A 90 -21.87 8.27 -9.11
CA ASP A 90 -21.95 8.50 -10.56
C ASP A 90 -20.62 9.05 -11.15
N ILE A 91 -19.94 9.93 -10.40
CA ILE A 91 -18.64 10.47 -10.80
C ILE A 91 -17.57 9.39 -10.71
N ILE A 92 -17.64 8.54 -9.69
CA ILE A 92 -16.72 7.43 -9.47
C ILE A 92 -16.83 6.41 -10.60
N GLU A 93 -18.04 6.04 -11.00
CA GLU A 93 -18.29 5.12 -12.11
C GLU A 93 -17.72 5.66 -13.43
N LYS A 94 -17.98 6.93 -13.74
CA LYS A 94 -17.42 7.61 -14.91
C LYS A 94 -15.89 7.63 -14.89
N ALA A 95 -15.29 7.90 -13.73
CA ALA A 95 -13.84 7.91 -13.55
C ALA A 95 -13.25 6.51 -13.74
N LEU A 96 -13.88 5.47 -13.20
CA LEU A 96 -13.49 4.07 -13.37
C LEU A 96 -13.49 3.67 -14.83
N ASN A 97 -14.60 3.93 -15.53
CA ASN A 97 -14.76 3.62 -16.94
C ASN A 97 -13.72 4.36 -17.79
N TYR A 98 -13.41 5.61 -17.46
CA TYR A 98 -12.35 6.39 -18.08
C TYR A 98 -10.96 5.79 -17.86
N CYS A 99 -10.65 5.38 -16.63
CA CYS A 99 -9.37 4.75 -16.27
C CYS A 99 -9.13 3.43 -17.01
N ILE A 100 -10.17 2.60 -17.12
CA ILE A 100 -10.12 1.33 -17.85
C ILE A 100 -9.92 1.59 -19.35
N LYS A 101 -10.75 2.45 -19.96
CA LYS A 101 -10.66 2.79 -21.39
C LYS A 101 -9.30 3.33 -21.80
N ARG A 102 -8.64 4.10 -20.93
CA ARG A 102 -7.35 4.73 -21.21
C ARG A 102 -6.14 3.97 -20.67
N ASN A 103 -6.33 2.80 -20.05
CA ASN A 103 -5.26 2.02 -19.44
C ASN A 103 -4.39 2.86 -18.47
N LEU A 104 -5.00 3.74 -17.67
CA LEU A 104 -4.27 4.65 -16.76
C LEU A 104 -3.70 3.92 -15.52
N CYS A 105 -3.96 2.63 -15.40
CA CYS A 105 -3.42 1.78 -14.34
C CYS A 105 -2.02 1.23 -14.64
N ARG A 106 -1.55 1.42 -15.89
CA ARG A 106 -0.21 1.05 -16.38
C ARG A 106 0.94 1.86 -15.80
#